data_AF-A0A2U8E5M1-F1
#
_entry.id   AF-A0A2U8E5M1-F1
#
_cell.length_a   1.000
_cell.length_b   1.000
_cell.length_c   1.000
_cell.angle_alpha   90.00
_cell.angle_beta   90.00
_cell.angle_gamma   90.00
#
_symmetry.space_group_name_H-M   'P 1'
#
loop_
_entity.id
_entity.type
_entity.pdbx_description
1 polymer ?
#
loop_
_entity_poly.entity_id
_entity_poly.type
_entity_poly.pdbx_seq_one_letter_code
_entity_poly.pdbx_strand_id
1 'polypeptide(L)'
;MEIFQTFTSKHCHTNDMVSFSRMLAIFAVLFCTTGAVVRADVLTLANGDKLKGKLVQNIDGMITFKSDILGDIIVATTKASVEVELTPEQKAALAAKAAEEKRIAEAKAAEEKKKTAETTPKKPAIDKTKASFSAIDFRDLRANAKKTRSTKVDDTGWVNRIEFGLTSQTGRVDKLDIYLRTENNRRTPKTETRFLNRYTYGETNDARTADSISSNLRFRRTLSGRLFFQSNTRYDRNRITLVGSDVEQGVGMGYNVLSGKQLVIASGLDAAMRHREYMSPSSGAAKTPNDTSAVINVFQDVSWTINRRFSLTQDFIAVLNTSDTNDQKYNFNAGLTGKITNTFNITTRVELEYNKLLASDLRYFQRITTTLGYIF
;
A
#
# COMPACT_ATOMS: atom_id res chain seq x y z
N MET A 1 56.81 34.21 40.00
CA MET A 1 56.15 35.15 39.08
C MET A 1 55.17 34.34 38.24
N GLU A 2 53.94 34.14 38.73
CA GLU A 2 52.80 35.07 38.60
C GLU A 2 52.38 35.18 37.12
N ILE A 3 51.16 34.90 36.64
CA ILE A 3 49.81 35.11 37.21
C ILE A 3 48.80 34.11 36.60
N PHE A 4 47.90 33.63 37.45
CA PHE A 4 46.62 32.95 37.17
C PHE A 4 45.64 33.83 36.38
N GLN A 5 44.93 33.29 35.38
CA GLN A 5 43.55 33.73 35.12
C GLN A 5 42.61 32.58 34.79
N THR A 6 41.73 32.34 35.76
CA THR A 6 40.49 31.59 35.77
C THR A 6 39.43 32.32 34.92
N PHE A 7 38.67 31.60 34.10
CA PHE A 7 37.34 32.08 33.67
C PHE A 7 36.32 30.94 33.72
N THR A 8 35.47 31.03 34.74
CA THR A 8 34.18 30.34 34.85
C THR A 8 33.13 31.09 34.02
N SER A 9 32.31 30.36 33.26
CA SER A 9 30.93 30.78 33.02
C SER A 9 30.06 29.57 32.66
N LYS A 10 29.13 29.26 33.57
CA LYS A 10 27.94 28.44 33.35
C LYS A 10 26.98 29.25 32.49
N HIS A 11 26.46 28.71 31.38
CA HIS A 11 25.10 29.04 30.92
C HIS A 11 24.38 27.77 30.45
N CYS A 12 23.27 27.51 31.14
CA CYS A 12 22.27 26.51 30.86
C CYS A 12 21.33 27.07 29.80
N HIS A 13 21.20 26.41 28.64
CA HIS A 13 20.08 26.62 27.73
C HIS A 13 19.44 25.28 27.39
N THR A 14 18.47 24.91 28.22
CA THR A 14 17.30 24.14 27.83
C THR A 14 16.46 25.01 26.91
N ASN A 15 16.37 24.67 25.63
CA ASN A 15 15.24 24.93 24.72
C ASN A 15 15.67 24.58 23.30
N ASP A 16 15.30 23.38 22.81
CA ASP A 16 15.15 23.11 21.37
C ASP A 16 14.44 21.77 21.10
N MET A 17 13.42 21.45 21.90
CA MET A 17 12.55 20.28 21.71
C MET A 17 11.21 20.60 21.04
N VAL A 18 11.07 21.77 20.41
CA VAL A 18 9.80 22.23 19.78
C VAL A 18 9.84 22.19 18.24
N SER A 19 10.99 21.96 17.62
CA SER A 19 11.12 21.95 16.15
C SER A 19 10.69 20.64 15.47
N PHE A 20 10.69 19.50 16.19
CA PHE A 20 10.47 18.19 15.57
C PHE A 20 9.00 17.87 15.27
N SER A 21 8.05 18.45 16.03
CA SER A 21 6.61 18.24 15.81
C SER A 21 6.05 19.05 14.63
N ARG A 22 6.70 20.17 14.27
CA ARG A 22 6.27 21.02 13.15
C ARG A 22 6.78 20.49 11.80
N MET A 23 7.95 19.84 11.78
CA MET A 23 8.49 19.25 10.55
C MET A 23 7.78 17.95 10.14
N LEU A 24 7.24 17.17 11.09
CA LEU A 24 6.45 15.98 10.80
C LEU A 24 5.04 16.31 10.24
N ALA A 25 4.49 17.47 10.61
CA ALA A 25 3.19 17.93 10.12
C ALA A 25 3.25 18.38 8.66
N ILE A 26 4.36 18.98 8.20
CA ILE A 26 4.48 19.50 6.83
C ILE A 26 4.63 18.36 5.80
N PHE A 27 5.24 17.22 6.17
CA PHE A 27 5.32 16.05 5.28
C PHE A 27 4.06 15.17 5.28
N ALA A 28 3.22 15.23 6.32
CA ALA A 28 1.93 14.54 6.35
C ALA A 28 0.83 15.30 5.59
N VAL A 29 0.96 16.63 5.44
CA VAL A 29 -0.02 17.47 4.74
C VAL A 29 0.08 17.36 3.22
N LEU A 30 1.23 16.97 2.65
CA LEU A 30 1.37 16.85 1.19
C LEU A 30 0.73 15.60 0.56
N PHE A 31 0.17 14.68 1.37
CA PHE A 31 -0.49 13.46 0.89
C PHE A 31 -1.99 13.37 1.25
N CYS A 32 -2.56 14.39 1.90
CA CYS A 32 -3.97 14.38 2.34
C CYS A 32 -4.94 15.22 1.50
N THR A 33 -4.48 15.97 0.49
CA THR A 33 -5.36 16.85 -0.30
C THR A 33 -5.45 16.39 -1.75
N THR A 34 -6.21 15.34 -2.01
CA THR A 34 -7.03 15.11 -3.24
C THR A 34 -7.61 13.69 -3.25
N GLY A 35 -8.02 13.16 -2.10
CA GLY A 35 -9.00 12.09 -2.06
C GLY A 35 -10.39 12.69 -2.18
N ALA A 36 -10.83 13.04 -3.39
CA ALA A 36 -12.26 13.19 -3.62
C ALA A 36 -12.88 11.82 -3.33
N VAL A 37 -13.41 11.65 -2.11
CA VAL A 37 -14.19 10.47 -1.77
C VAL A 37 -15.40 10.53 -2.69
N VAL A 38 -15.34 9.81 -3.80
CA VAL A 38 -16.48 9.63 -4.71
C VAL A 38 -17.53 8.91 -3.87
N ARG A 39 -18.48 9.70 -3.35
CA ARG A 39 -19.61 9.20 -2.58
C ARG A 39 -20.54 8.48 -3.56
N ALA A 40 -20.78 7.20 -3.32
CA ALA A 40 -21.63 6.36 -4.13
C ALA A 40 -22.73 5.76 -3.25
N ASP A 41 -23.95 5.76 -3.75
CA ASP A 41 -25.06 5.04 -3.16
C ASP A 41 -24.78 3.53 -3.18
N VAL A 42 -25.37 2.79 -2.24
CA VAL A 42 -25.19 1.34 -2.16
C VAL A 42 -26.54 0.64 -2.36
N LEU A 43 -26.67 -0.08 -3.48
CA LEU A 43 -27.77 -1.00 -3.73
C LEU A 43 -27.46 -2.33 -3.04
N THR A 44 -28.29 -2.74 -2.10
CA THR A 44 -28.22 -4.07 -1.46
C THR A 44 -29.30 -4.96 -2.04
N LEU A 45 -28.92 -6.07 -2.65
CA LEU A 45 -29.83 -7.06 -3.24
C LEU A 45 -30.33 -8.06 -2.17
N ALA A 46 -31.44 -8.75 -2.44
CA ALA A 46 -32.05 -9.69 -1.50
C ALA A 46 -31.14 -10.88 -1.11
N ASN A 47 -30.13 -11.18 -1.91
CA ASN A 47 -29.12 -12.20 -1.62
C ASN A 47 -27.97 -11.68 -0.73
N GLY A 48 -27.98 -10.40 -0.35
CA GLY A 48 -26.94 -9.76 0.47
C GLY A 48 -25.83 -9.07 -0.33
N ASP A 49 -25.84 -9.15 -1.66
CA ASP A 49 -24.84 -8.49 -2.50
C ASP A 49 -24.98 -6.97 -2.44
N LYS A 50 -23.85 -6.26 -2.47
CA LYS A 50 -23.80 -4.79 -2.41
C LYS A 50 -23.12 -4.22 -3.65
N LEU A 51 -23.83 -3.34 -4.35
CA LEU A 51 -23.35 -2.66 -5.55
C LEU A 51 -23.24 -1.16 -5.30
N LYS A 52 -22.08 -0.58 -5.64
CA LYS A 52 -21.85 0.87 -5.56
C LYS A 52 -22.24 1.54 -6.87
N GLY A 53 -22.88 2.70 -6.78
CA GLY A 53 -23.35 3.45 -7.94
C GLY A 53 -24.17 4.68 -7.55
N LYS A 54 -25.08 5.08 -8.43
CA LYS A 54 -26.03 6.18 -8.16
C LYS A 54 -27.46 5.71 -8.39
N LEU A 55 -28.34 6.04 -7.45
CA LEU A 55 -29.77 5.86 -7.67
C LEU A 55 -30.25 6.85 -8.73
N VAL A 56 -30.77 6.34 -9.84
CA VAL A 56 -31.29 7.17 -10.95
C VAL A 56 -32.77 7.46 -10.71
N GLN A 57 -33.56 6.44 -10.35
CA GLN A 57 -35.00 6.57 -10.22
C GLN A 57 -35.58 5.44 -9.35
N ASN A 58 -36.65 5.74 -8.62
CA ASN A 58 -37.47 4.74 -7.92
C ASN A 58 -38.95 5.06 -8.15
N ILE A 59 -39.54 4.44 -9.16
CA ILE A 59 -40.93 4.67 -9.60
C ILE A 59 -41.59 3.32 -9.89
N ASP A 60 -42.88 3.19 -9.60
CA ASP A 60 -43.71 2.00 -9.88
C ASP A 60 -43.15 0.69 -9.32
N GLY A 61 -42.52 0.76 -8.14
CA GLY A 61 -41.95 -0.41 -7.47
C GLY A 61 -40.67 -0.95 -8.13
N MET A 62 -40.05 -0.19 -9.04
CA MET A 62 -38.79 -0.52 -9.71
C MET A 62 -37.71 0.51 -9.36
N ILE A 63 -36.52 0.02 -9.03
CA ILE A 63 -35.32 0.80 -8.73
C ILE A 63 -34.43 0.76 -9.97
N THR A 64 -34.20 1.91 -10.59
CA THR A 64 -33.19 2.08 -11.64
C THR A 64 -31.92 2.62 -10.99
N PHE A 65 -30.86 1.82 -11.02
CA PHE A 65 -29.60 2.07 -10.35
C PHE A 65 -28.44 2.01 -11.35
N LYS A 66 -27.64 3.08 -11.44
CA LYS A 66 -26.50 3.15 -12.35
C LYS A 66 -25.23 2.73 -11.64
N SER A 67 -24.70 1.57 -12.00
CA SER A 67 -23.41 1.06 -11.53
C SER A 67 -22.30 1.47 -12.50
N ASP A 68 -21.15 1.88 -11.97
CA ASP A 68 -19.98 2.22 -12.78
C ASP A 68 -19.41 1.00 -13.53
N ILE A 69 -19.68 -0.21 -13.04
CA ILE A 69 -19.13 -1.46 -13.59
C ILE A 69 -20.16 -2.18 -14.46
N LEU A 70 -21.42 -2.20 -14.02
CA LEU A 70 -22.48 -3.01 -14.63
C LEU A 70 -23.46 -2.20 -15.49
N GLY A 71 -23.30 -0.87 -15.55
CA GLY A 71 -24.21 0.02 -16.26
C GLY A 71 -25.53 0.20 -15.51
N ASP A 72 -26.61 0.45 -16.25
CA ASP A 72 -27.93 0.69 -15.68
C ASP A 72 -28.61 -0.64 -15.30
N ILE A 73 -28.95 -0.79 -14.02
CA ILE A 73 -29.57 -1.98 -13.46
C ILE A 73 -30.97 -1.62 -13.00
N ILE A 74 -31.97 -2.40 -13.43
CA ILE A 74 -33.36 -2.23 -13.01
C ILE A 74 -33.76 -3.42 -12.15
N VAL A 75 -34.10 -3.17 -10.88
CA VAL A 75 -34.50 -4.21 -9.92
C VAL A 75 -35.81 -3.84 -9.24
N ALA A 76 -36.67 -4.83 -9.00
CA ALA A 76 -37.87 -4.61 -8.22
C ALA A 76 -37.52 -4.23 -6.76
N THR A 77 -38.21 -3.23 -6.22
CA THR A 77 -38.11 -2.78 -4.82
C THR A 77 -38.33 -3.89 -3.79
N THR A 78 -39.03 -4.96 -4.17
CA THR A 78 -39.22 -6.15 -3.33
C THR A 78 -37.97 -7.03 -3.21
N LYS A 79 -37.00 -6.89 -4.12
CA LYS A 79 -35.78 -7.70 -4.19
C LYS A 79 -34.50 -6.91 -3.93
N ALA A 80 -34.60 -5.61 -3.66
CA ALA A 80 -33.45 -4.77 -3.38
C ALA A 80 -33.82 -3.54 -2.55
N SER A 81 -32.89 -3.12 -1.70
CA SER A 81 -32.98 -1.88 -0.92
C SER A 81 -31.80 -0.98 -1.24
N VAL A 82 -32.04 0.31 -1.43
CA VAL A 82 -30.97 1.30 -1.63
C VAL A 82 -30.77 2.06 -0.34
N GLU A 83 -29.54 2.06 0.15
CA GLU A 83 -29.12 2.94 1.24
C GLU A 83 -28.55 4.22 0.60
N VAL A 84 -29.37 5.26 0.55
CA VAL A 84 -28.96 6.58 0.05
C VAL A 84 -28.30 7.33 1.20
N GLU A 85 -27.04 7.71 1.04
CA GLU A 85 -26.35 8.50 2.07
C GLU A 85 -26.73 9.98 1.94
N LEU A 86 -27.76 10.37 2.70
CA LEU A 86 -28.34 11.73 2.71
C LEU A 86 -27.29 12.82 3.02
N THR A 87 -27.42 13.97 2.35
CA THR A 87 -26.57 15.14 2.62
C THR A 87 -26.79 15.67 4.05
N PRO A 88 -25.83 16.41 4.64
CA PRO A 88 -26.00 17.01 5.97
C PRO A 88 -27.29 17.85 6.11
N GLU A 89 -27.70 18.53 5.04
CA GLU A 89 -28.94 19.32 4.98
C GLU A 89 -30.20 18.44 4.96
N GLN A 90 -30.17 17.32 4.25
CA GLN A 90 -31.27 16.34 4.24
C GLN A 90 -31.35 15.56 5.55
N LYS A 91 -30.21 15.25 6.18
CA LYS A 91 -30.15 14.69 7.54
C LYS A 91 -30.70 15.67 8.57
N ALA A 92 -30.46 16.97 8.43
CA ALA A 92 -31.05 17.99 9.30
C ALA A 92 -32.58 18.10 9.10
N ALA A 93 -33.07 18.01 7.85
CA ALA A 93 -34.50 18.04 7.56
C ALA A 93 -35.25 16.78 8.05
N LEU A 94 -34.64 15.59 7.93
CA LEU A 94 -35.19 14.36 8.51
C LEU A 94 -35.10 14.34 10.03
N ALA A 95 -34.03 14.87 10.63
CA ALA A 95 -33.91 15.01 12.08
C ALA A 95 -34.97 15.97 12.65
N ALA A 96 -35.31 17.04 11.93
CA ALA A 96 -36.39 17.95 12.32
C ALA A 96 -37.77 17.28 12.27
N LYS A 97 -38.07 16.47 11.25
CA LYS A 97 -39.32 15.69 11.19
C LYS A 97 -39.38 14.58 12.25
N ALA A 98 -38.27 13.88 12.48
CA ALA A 98 -38.17 12.88 13.53
C ALA A 98 -38.27 13.48 14.93
N ALA A 99 -37.83 14.72 15.15
CA ALA A 99 -38.01 15.44 16.41
C ALA A 99 -39.48 15.81 16.67
N GLU A 100 -40.24 16.15 15.63
CA GLU A 100 -41.69 16.41 15.72
C GLU A 100 -42.47 15.12 16.04
N GLU A 101 -42.15 14.01 15.36
CA GLU A 101 -42.76 12.69 15.63
C GLU A 101 -42.38 12.14 17.02
N LYS A 102 -41.15 12.39 17.47
CA LYS A 102 -40.67 12.03 18.82
C LYS A 102 -41.33 12.87 19.91
N ARG A 103 -41.67 14.15 19.67
CA ARG A 103 -42.51 14.95 20.58
C ARG A 103 -43.92 14.39 20.74
N ILE A 104 -44.51 13.87 19.67
CA ILE A 104 -45.85 13.26 19.69
C ILE A 104 -45.83 11.87 20.36
N ALA A 105 -44.76 11.10 20.16
CA ALA A 105 -44.56 9.81 20.82
C ALA A 105 -44.19 9.93 22.32
N GLU A 106 -43.41 10.94 22.71
CA GLU A 106 -43.03 11.19 24.11
C GLU A 106 -44.19 11.72 24.96
N ALA A 107 -45.19 12.36 24.35
CA ALA A 107 -46.46 12.69 25.01
C ALA A 107 -47.34 11.45 25.30
N LYS A 108 -47.16 10.34 24.56
CA LYS A 108 -47.89 9.07 24.79
C LYS A 108 -47.09 8.05 25.60
N ALA A 109 -45.77 8.18 25.69
CA ALA A 109 -44.90 7.28 26.45
C ALA A 109 -44.67 7.71 27.92
N ALA A 110 -45.23 8.85 28.35
CA ALA A 110 -45.20 9.32 29.74
C ALA A 110 -46.19 8.58 30.66
N GLU A 111 -47.10 7.77 30.11
CA GLU A 111 -48.10 7.01 30.87
C GLU A 111 -47.66 5.58 31.22
N GLU A 112 -46.53 5.09 30.69
CA GLU A 112 -46.17 3.67 30.76
C GLU A 112 -44.71 3.40 31.18
N LYS A 113 -44.21 4.14 32.18
CA LYS A 113 -42.95 3.83 32.88
C LYS A 113 -43.15 3.66 34.39
N LYS A 114 -43.80 2.55 34.76
CA LYS A 114 -43.65 1.91 36.07
C LYS A 114 -43.35 0.42 35.84
N LYS A 115 -42.07 0.04 35.81
CA LYS A 115 -41.49 -1.22 36.37
C LYS A 115 -40.14 -1.62 35.73
N THR A 116 -39.14 -1.78 36.61
CA THR A 116 -38.05 -2.80 36.62
C THR A 116 -36.91 -2.62 35.60
N ALA A 117 -35.70 -2.15 35.98
CA ALA A 117 -34.58 -2.81 36.71
C ALA A 117 -34.05 -4.07 35.99
N GLU A 118 -32.89 -4.02 35.33
CA GLU A 118 -31.53 -4.26 35.88
C GLU A 118 -31.01 -5.63 35.42
N THR A 119 -29.86 -5.68 34.73
CA THR A 119 -28.68 -6.54 35.01
C THR A 119 -27.74 -6.66 33.81
N THR A 120 -26.46 -6.39 34.10
CA THR A 120 -25.29 -6.52 33.24
C THR A 120 -24.69 -7.92 33.36
N PRO A 121 -24.08 -8.50 32.31
CA PRO A 121 -22.98 -9.43 32.56
C PRO A 121 -21.71 -9.18 31.75
N LYS A 122 -20.67 -9.86 32.25
CA LYS A 122 -19.26 -9.51 32.28
C LYS A 122 -18.46 -10.32 31.25
N LYS A 123 -17.40 -9.70 30.75
CA LYS A 123 -16.40 -10.19 29.78
C LYS A 123 -15.50 -11.30 30.37
N PRO A 124 -15.19 -12.39 29.65
CA PRO A 124 -14.17 -13.34 30.07
C PRO A 124 -12.77 -12.96 29.56
N ALA A 125 -11.78 -13.17 30.43
CA ALA A 125 -10.36 -13.02 30.20
C ALA A 125 -9.77 -14.32 29.63
N ILE A 126 -8.80 -14.20 28.72
CA ILE A 126 -8.04 -15.34 28.18
C ILE A 126 -6.59 -15.26 28.67
N ASP A 127 -6.16 -16.43 29.15
CA ASP A 127 -4.93 -16.78 29.84
C ASP A 127 -3.71 -16.78 28.91
N LYS A 128 -2.52 -16.49 29.48
CA LYS A 128 -1.24 -16.33 28.78
C LYS A 128 -0.30 -17.48 29.13
N THR A 129 -0.27 -18.52 28.30
CA THR A 129 0.77 -19.55 28.35
C THR A 129 1.91 -19.24 27.37
N LYS A 130 3.13 -19.18 27.92
CA LYS A 130 4.39 -18.84 27.24
C LYS A 130 4.95 -20.08 26.54
N ALA A 131 5.11 -20.01 25.22
CA ALA A 131 6.02 -20.87 24.47
C ALA A 131 7.18 -20.01 23.92
N SER A 132 8.39 -20.42 24.27
CA SER A 132 9.66 -19.80 23.88
C SER A 132 10.01 -20.22 22.45
N PHE A 133 9.88 -19.28 21.50
CA PHE A 133 10.34 -19.43 20.12
C PHE A 133 11.63 -18.63 19.92
N SER A 134 12.71 -19.31 19.49
CA SER A 134 13.88 -18.65 18.92
C SER A 134 13.52 -18.13 17.53
N ALA A 135 13.26 -16.82 17.47
CA ALA A 135 12.87 -16.12 16.27
C ALA A 135 14.06 -15.98 15.32
N ILE A 136 13.92 -16.39 14.06
CA ILE A 136 14.66 -15.71 12.98
C ILE A 136 14.21 -14.26 13.00
N ASP A 137 15.16 -13.36 13.20
CA ASP A 137 14.90 -12.00 13.61
C ASP A 137 15.09 -11.04 12.45
N PHE A 138 14.01 -10.39 11.99
CA PHE A 138 14.13 -9.28 11.03
C PHE A 138 14.80 -8.04 11.68
N ARG A 139 15.15 -8.10 12.98
CA ARG A 139 15.83 -7.03 13.73
C ARG A 139 17.21 -6.66 13.15
N ASP A 140 17.90 -7.52 12.41
CA ASP A 140 19.24 -7.19 11.88
C ASP A 140 19.25 -6.35 10.59
N LEU A 141 18.08 -6.09 10.00
CA LEU A 141 18.00 -5.45 8.69
C LEU A 141 17.79 -3.95 8.70
N ARG A 142 17.96 -3.21 9.80
CA ARG A 142 18.03 -1.71 9.79
C ARG A 142 18.29 -1.06 11.17
N ALA A 143 18.45 -1.84 12.23
CA ALA A 143 18.42 -1.39 13.61
C ALA A 143 19.76 -0.91 14.20
N ASN A 144 20.56 -0.06 13.54
CA ASN A 144 21.75 0.52 14.18
C ASN A 144 22.05 1.95 13.71
N ALA A 145 21.14 2.88 14.03
CA ALA A 145 21.44 4.32 14.00
C ALA A 145 21.26 4.94 15.39
N LYS A 146 22.16 4.60 16.33
CA LYS A 146 22.52 5.51 17.42
C LYS A 146 24.02 5.79 17.37
N LYS A 147 24.31 7.06 17.63
CA LYS A 147 25.61 7.73 17.48
C LYS A 147 26.74 6.97 18.20
N THR A 148 27.89 6.94 17.52
CA THR A 148 29.25 6.64 18.01
C THR A 148 29.56 5.20 18.48
N ARG A 149 30.51 4.58 17.76
CA ARG A 149 31.23 3.30 17.98
C ARG A 149 30.49 1.99 17.67
N SER A 150 30.81 1.45 16.49
CA SER A 150 30.93 0.01 16.16
C SER A 150 29.88 -0.92 16.76
N THR A 151 28.71 -0.99 16.13
CA THR A 151 27.89 -2.22 16.15
C THR A 151 27.95 -2.80 14.74
N LYS A 152 28.88 -3.75 14.53
CA LYS A 152 28.99 -4.51 13.30
C LYS A 152 27.63 -5.17 13.05
N VAL A 153 26.92 -4.74 12.02
CA VAL A 153 25.90 -5.62 11.42
C VAL A 153 26.74 -6.67 10.71
N ASP A 154 26.80 -7.88 11.26
CA ASP A 154 27.55 -8.96 10.63
C ASP A 154 26.95 -9.27 9.25
N ASP A 155 27.78 -9.73 8.31
CA ASP A 155 27.34 -10.12 6.98
C ASP A 155 26.25 -11.18 7.13
N THR A 156 25.03 -10.89 6.66
CA THR A 156 23.89 -11.80 6.79
C THR A 156 24.04 -13.03 5.90
N GLY A 157 25.05 -13.05 5.02
CA GLY A 157 25.05 -13.94 3.87
C GLY A 157 23.85 -13.62 2.95
N TRP A 158 23.58 -14.53 2.02
CA TRP A 158 22.39 -14.46 1.20
C TRP A 158 21.21 -15.07 1.93
N VAL A 159 20.15 -14.28 2.11
CA VAL A 159 18.84 -14.73 2.56
C VAL A 159 17.95 -14.82 1.34
N ASN A 160 17.42 -16.02 1.09
CA ASN A 160 16.61 -16.29 -0.09
C ASN A 160 15.17 -16.50 0.33
N ARG A 161 14.24 -15.98 -0.48
CA ARG A 161 12.81 -16.16 -0.28
C ARG A 161 12.14 -16.47 -1.60
N ILE A 162 11.25 -17.45 -1.58
CA ILE A 162 10.35 -17.77 -2.69
C ILE A 162 8.93 -17.67 -2.15
N GLU A 163 8.06 -16.94 -2.85
CA GLU A 163 6.65 -16.77 -2.56
C GLU A 163 5.83 -17.31 -3.73
N PHE A 164 4.85 -18.16 -3.42
CA PHE A 164 3.93 -18.72 -4.40
C PHE A 164 2.48 -18.40 -4.02
N GLY A 165 1.68 -18.01 -5.01
CA GLY A 165 0.24 -17.81 -4.90
C GLY A 165 -0.47 -18.43 -6.10
N LEU A 166 -1.58 -19.11 -5.83
CA LEU A 166 -2.43 -19.74 -6.85
C LEU A 166 -3.89 -19.44 -6.51
N THR A 167 -4.64 -18.99 -7.50
CA THR A 167 -6.11 -18.92 -7.44
C THR A 167 -6.66 -19.73 -8.61
N SER A 168 -7.54 -20.67 -8.33
CA SER A 168 -8.26 -21.43 -9.37
C SER A 168 -9.74 -21.45 -9.01
N GLN A 169 -10.58 -21.12 -9.97
CA GLN A 169 -12.03 -21.11 -9.83
C GLN A 169 -12.64 -21.67 -11.12
N THR A 170 -13.68 -22.49 -10.99
CA THR A 170 -14.44 -23.03 -12.12
C THR A 170 -15.93 -22.85 -11.89
N GLY A 171 -16.72 -22.87 -12.97
CA GLY A 171 -18.18 -22.88 -12.91
C GLY A 171 -18.81 -21.64 -13.54
N ARG A 172 -19.18 -20.63 -12.75
CA ARG A 172 -19.78 -19.39 -13.29
C ARG A 172 -18.76 -18.52 -14.04
N VAL A 173 -17.51 -18.56 -13.59
CA VAL A 173 -16.36 -17.89 -14.18
C VAL A 173 -15.20 -18.85 -14.01
N ASP A 174 -14.54 -19.16 -15.12
CA ASP A 174 -13.32 -19.96 -15.12
C ASP A 174 -12.13 -19.02 -14.95
N LYS A 175 -11.36 -19.20 -13.89
CA LYS A 175 -10.28 -18.29 -13.51
C LYS A 175 -9.05 -19.05 -13.05
N LEU A 176 -7.89 -18.63 -13.55
CA LEU A 176 -6.59 -19.12 -13.11
C LEU A 176 -5.65 -17.93 -12.91
N ASP A 177 -5.17 -17.72 -11.68
CA ASP A 177 -4.12 -16.75 -11.39
C ASP A 177 -2.92 -17.46 -10.76
N ILE A 178 -1.72 -17.17 -11.28
CA ILE A 178 -0.45 -17.66 -10.74
C ILE A 178 0.43 -16.47 -10.40
N TYR A 179 0.97 -16.48 -9.19
CA TYR A 179 1.92 -15.49 -8.71
C TYR A 179 3.17 -16.18 -8.17
N LEU A 180 4.32 -15.87 -8.75
CA LEU A 180 5.61 -16.31 -8.26
C LEU A 180 6.47 -15.08 -7.98
N ARG A 181 7.10 -15.05 -6.81
CA ARG A 181 8.06 -14.01 -6.45
C ARG A 181 9.27 -14.63 -5.80
N THR A 182 10.47 -14.23 -6.22
CA THR A 182 11.73 -14.61 -5.59
C THR A 182 12.47 -13.38 -5.14
N GLU A 183 13.07 -13.44 -3.95
CA GLU A 183 13.83 -12.34 -3.39
C GLU A 183 15.12 -12.89 -2.77
N ASN A 184 16.25 -12.36 -3.20
CA ASN A 184 17.57 -12.66 -2.66
C ASN A 184 18.11 -11.36 -2.06
N ASN A 185 18.42 -11.38 -0.78
CA ASN A 185 18.94 -10.22 -0.08
C ASN A 185 20.26 -10.57 0.60
N ARG A 186 21.28 -9.72 0.43
CA ARG A 186 22.53 -9.79 1.18
C ARG A 186 22.84 -8.42 1.76
N ARG A 187 23.16 -8.42 3.05
CA ARG A 187 23.48 -7.19 3.78
C ARG A 187 24.82 -7.33 4.48
N THR A 188 25.62 -6.28 4.40
CA THR A 188 26.87 -6.09 5.14
C THR A 188 26.75 -4.81 5.99
N PRO A 189 27.76 -4.44 6.82
CA PRO A 189 27.71 -3.21 7.59
C PRO A 189 27.51 -1.93 6.76
N LYS A 190 27.90 -1.93 5.48
CA LYS A 190 27.87 -0.73 4.62
C LYS A 190 27.07 -0.92 3.34
N THR A 191 26.69 -2.15 2.99
CA THR A 191 26.03 -2.42 1.71
C THR A 191 24.80 -3.29 1.87
N GLU A 192 23.83 -3.10 1.00
CA GLU A 192 22.64 -3.92 0.86
C GLU A 192 22.45 -4.22 -0.64
N THR A 193 22.36 -5.50 -0.98
CA THR A 193 22.08 -5.95 -2.34
C THR A 193 20.79 -6.74 -2.32
N ARG A 194 19.81 -6.32 -3.11
CA ARG A 194 18.53 -7.02 -3.25
C ARG A 194 18.30 -7.34 -4.71
N PHE A 195 18.05 -8.62 -4.99
CA PHE A 195 17.53 -9.07 -6.28
C PHE A 195 16.11 -9.57 -6.09
N LEU A 196 15.16 -9.00 -6.83
CA LEU A 196 13.75 -9.31 -6.75
C LEU A 196 13.27 -9.71 -8.14
N ASN A 197 12.66 -10.88 -8.27
CA ASN A 197 11.97 -11.30 -9.49
C ASN A 197 10.53 -11.62 -9.18
N ARG A 198 9.65 -11.37 -10.13
CA ARG A 198 8.24 -11.68 -10.04
C ARG A 198 7.71 -12.08 -11.40
N TYR A 199 6.91 -13.12 -11.42
CA TYR A 199 6.09 -13.53 -12.54
C TYR A 199 4.63 -13.48 -12.13
N THR A 200 3.77 -12.98 -12.99
CA THR A 200 2.32 -13.05 -12.79
C THR A 200 1.62 -13.48 -14.06
N TYR A 201 0.80 -14.50 -13.93
CA TYR A 201 -0.12 -14.99 -14.94
C TYR A 201 -1.55 -14.88 -14.42
N GLY A 202 -2.48 -14.54 -15.30
CA GLY A 202 -3.90 -14.44 -15.00
C GLY A 202 -4.72 -14.72 -16.25
N GLU A 203 -5.76 -15.52 -16.09
CA GLU A 203 -6.69 -15.91 -17.14
C GLU A 203 -8.11 -15.94 -16.57
N THR A 204 -9.08 -15.44 -17.33
CA THR A 204 -10.49 -15.41 -16.95
C THR A 204 -11.34 -15.65 -18.20
N ASN A 205 -12.14 -16.71 -18.20
CA ASN A 205 -12.96 -17.15 -19.34
C ASN A 205 -12.14 -17.21 -20.65
N ASP A 206 -11.01 -17.92 -20.62
CA ASP A 206 -10.02 -18.06 -21.72
C ASP A 206 -9.34 -16.75 -22.18
N ALA A 207 -9.72 -15.61 -21.60
CA ALA A 207 -9.08 -14.33 -21.86
C ALA A 207 -7.94 -14.10 -20.86
N ARG A 208 -6.73 -13.90 -21.41
CA ARG A 208 -5.55 -13.58 -20.61
C ARG A 208 -5.68 -12.18 -20.00
N THR A 209 -5.66 -12.11 -18.67
CA THR A 209 -5.81 -10.86 -17.89
C THR A 209 -4.49 -10.39 -17.28
N ALA A 210 -3.48 -11.27 -17.15
CA ALA A 210 -2.13 -10.92 -16.75
C ALA A 210 -1.10 -11.85 -17.38
N ASP A 211 0.01 -11.28 -17.85
CA ASP A 211 1.22 -12.02 -18.24
C ASP A 211 2.39 -11.04 -18.20
N SER A 212 3.03 -10.98 -17.04
CA SER A 212 4.14 -10.07 -16.79
C SER A 212 5.28 -10.70 -16.01
N ILE A 213 6.48 -10.26 -16.36
CA ILE A 213 7.74 -10.57 -15.67
C ILE A 213 8.34 -9.24 -15.25
N SER A 214 8.79 -9.16 -14.00
CA SER A 214 9.52 -8.00 -13.48
C SER A 214 10.73 -8.44 -12.67
N SER A 215 11.88 -7.86 -12.95
CA SER A 215 13.14 -8.09 -12.26
C SER A 215 13.73 -6.77 -11.78
N ASN A 216 14.26 -6.75 -10.56
CA ASN A 216 14.86 -5.57 -9.95
C ASN A 216 16.13 -5.95 -9.17
N LEU A 217 17.27 -5.43 -9.61
CA LEU A 217 18.52 -5.48 -8.88
C LEU A 217 18.79 -4.11 -8.24
N ARG A 218 18.83 -4.06 -6.91
CA ARG A 218 19.13 -2.86 -6.14
C ARG A 218 20.43 -3.06 -5.39
N PHE A 219 21.37 -2.16 -5.57
CA PHE A 219 22.57 -2.04 -4.73
C PHE A 219 22.52 -0.73 -3.97
N ARG A 220 22.68 -0.77 -2.65
CA ARG A 220 22.72 0.39 -1.77
C ARG A 220 23.99 0.38 -0.95
N ARG A 221 24.67 1.52 -0.84
CA ARG A 221 25.85 1.70 0.00
C ARG A 221 25.69 2.89 0.92
N THR A 222 25.79 2.67 2.23
CA THR A 222 25.84 3.75 3.21
C THR A 222 27.14 4.52 3.03
N LEU A 223 27.03 5.84 2.81
CA LEU A 223 28.16 6.72 2.62
C LEU A 223 28.63 7.28 3.97
N SER A 224 27.74 8.00 4.66
CA SER A 224 28.00 8.58 5.97
C SER A 224 26.69 8.78 6.74
N GLY A 225 26.67 8.38 8.01
CA GLY A 225 25.50 8.52 8.87
C GLY A 225 24.23 7.93 8.27
N ARG A 226 23.31 8.80 7.83
CA ARG A 226 22.00 8.45 7.25
C ARG A 226 21.97 8.50 5.73
N LEU A 227 23.00 9.02 5.09
CA LEU A 227 23.09 9.17 3.64
C LEU A 227 23.57 7.88 3.00
N PHE A 228 22.94 7.50 1.89
CA PHE A 228 23.33 6.35 1.09
C PHE A 228 23.31 6.66 -0.40
N PHE A 229 24.16 5.96 -1.13
CA PHE A 229 24.14 5.85 -2.58
C PHE A 229 23.29 4.62 -2.97
N GLN A 230 22.61 4.68 -4.11
CA GLN A 230 21.84 3.58 -4.69
C GLN A 230 22.09 3.46 -6.19
N SER A 231 22.23 2.22 -6.67
CA SER A 231 22.10 1.86 -8.07
C SER A 231 20.92 0.89 -8.21
N ASN A 232 20.12 1.07 -9.25
CA ASN A 232 18.90 0.31 -9.48
C ASN A 232 18.81 -0.11 -10.95
N THR A 233 18.80 -1.41 -11.20
CA THR A 233 18.54 -1.98 -12.53
C THR A 233 17.15 -2.61 -12.50
N ARG A 234 16.28 -2.24 -13.42
CA ARG A 234 14.92 -2.75 -13.51
C ARG A 234 14.67 -3.27 -14.93
N TYR A 235 14.00 -4.41 -15.01
CA TYR A 235 13.49 -4.98 -16.23
C TYR A 235 12.02 -5.32 -16.03
N ASP A 236 11.15 -4.85 -16.91
CA ASP A 236 9.76 -5.28 -16.97
C ASP A 236 9.41 -5.77 -18.38
N ARG A 237 8.57 -6.78 -18.43
CA ARG A 237 7.85 -7.23 -19.63
C ARG A 237 6.40 -7.44 -19.25
N ASN A 238 5.48 -6.92 -20.05
CA ASN A 238 4.06 -7.07 -19.80
C ASN A 238 3.29 -7.20 -21.11
N ARG A 239 2.75 -8.38 -21.38
CA ARG A 239 2.03 -8.64 -22.64
C ARG A 239 0.68 -7.92 -22.71
N ILE A 240 0.05 -7.64 -21.57
CA ILE A 240 -1.25 -6.97 -21.53
C ILE A 240 -1.13 -5.51 -21.96
N THR A 241 -0.09 -4.83 -21.50
CA THR A 241 0.21 -3.44 -21.89
C THR A 241 1.10 -3.36 -23.13
N LEU A 242 1.29 -4.49 -23.84
CA LEU A 242 2.17 -4.61 -25.02
C LEU A 242 3.61 -4.11 -24.80
N VAL A 243 4.09 -4.14 -23.56
CA VAL A 243 5.49 -3.80 -23.24
C VAL A 243 6.35 -5.03 -23.48
N GLY A 244 7.11 -5.00 -24.56
CA GLY A 244 8.05 -6.04 -24.97
C GLY A 244 9.23 -6.18 -24.02
N SER A 245 9.80 -5.03 -23.67
CA SER A 245 10.93 -4.86 -22.78
C SER A 245 10.89 -3.44 -22.25
N ASP A 246 11.07 -3.24 -20.96
CA ASP A 246 11.30 -1.94 -20.33
C ASP A 246 12.49 -2.09 -19.39
N VAL A 247 13.64 -1.58 -19.83
CA VAL A 247 14.91 -1.65 -19.10
C VAL A 247 15.23 -0.27 -18.58
N GLU A 248 15.47 -0.17 -17.27
CA GLU A 248 15.86 1.06 -16.62
C GLU A 248 17.14 0.83 -15.80
N GLN A 249 18.12 1.72 -15.96
CA GLN A 249 19.33 1.75 -15.15
C GLN A 249 19.45 3.12 -14.49
N GLY A 250 19.23 3.14 -13.18
CA GLY A 250 19.26 4.33 -12.35
C GLY A 250 20.43 4.35 -11.37
N VAL A 251 20.90 5.57 -11.06
CA VAL A 251 21.83 5.84 -9.96
C VAL A 251 21.35 7.07 -9.18
N GLY A 252 21.50 7.03 -7.87
CA GLY A 252 20.96 8.08 -7.02
C GLY A 252 21.43 8.02 -5.59
N MET A 253 20.77 8.84 -4.79
CA MET A 253 21.07 9.00 -3.37
C MET A 253 19.78 9.01 -2.57
N GLY A 254 19.89 8.58 -1.33
CA GLY A 254 18.78 8.68 -0.41
C GLY A 254 19.23 8.87 1.02
N TYR A 255 18.25 9.14 1.86
CA TYR A 255 18.41 9.46 3.25
C TYR A 255 17.54 8.55 4.10
N ASN A 256 18.15 7.91 5.09
CA ASN A 256 17.44 7.18 6.13
C ASN A 256 16.78 8.18 7.09
N VAL A 257 15.54 8.56 6.80
CA VAL A 257 14.72 9.47 7.62
C VAL A 257 14.61 8.95 9.05
N LEU A 258 14.32 7.65 9.18
CA LEU A 258 14.26 6.94 10.45
C LEU A 258 14.97 5.59 10.35
N SER A 259 15.74 5.24 11.37
CA SER A 259 16.48 3.97 11.47
C SER A 259 16.38 3.41 12.88
N GLY A 260 15.15 3.04 13.26
CA GLY A 260 14.85 2.41 14.53
C GLY A 260 14.97 0.88 14.48
N LYS A 261 14.79 0.24 15.64
CA LYS A 261 14.79 -1.24 15.72
C LYS A 261 13.56 -1.87 15.09
N GLN A 262 12.43 -1.17 15.13
CA GLN A 262 11.14 -1.66 14.65
C GLN A 262 10.72 -0.98 13.36
N LEU A 263 10.99 0.32 13.21
CA LEU A 263 10.51 1.12 12.09
C LEU A 263 11.66 1.84 11.42
N VAL A 264 11.69 1.75 10.09
CA VAL A 264 12.70 2.38 9.26
C VAL A 264 12.02 2.96 8.06
N ILE A 265 12.36 4.22 7.80
CA ILE A 265 11.86 4.98 6.67
C ILE A 265 13.07 5.53 5.94
N ALA A 266 13.15 5.26 4.64
CA ALA A 266 14.13 5.82 3.74
C ALA A 266 13.40 6.51 2.59
N SER A 267 13.97 7.58 2.08
CA SER A 267 13.46 8.30 0.91
C SER A 267 14.63 8.86 0.13
N GLY A 268 14.46 9.06 -1.16
CA GLY A 268 15.53 9.55 -2.02
C GLY A 268 15.08 9.76 -3.45
N LEU A 269 16.07 10.01 -4.29
CA LEU A 269 15.88 10.17 -5.71
C LEU A 269 17.00 9.49 -6.49
N ASP A 270 16.69 9.05 -7.70
CA ASP A 270 17.67 8.57 -8.65
C ASP A 270 17.37 9.09 -10.06
N ALA A 271 18.42 9.25 -10.85
CA ALA A 271 18.33 9.57 -12.27
C ALA A 271 18.63 8.31 -13.04
N ALA A 272 17.82 8.00 -14.05
CA ALA A 272 17.91 6.77 -14.80
C ALA A 272 17.78 6.98 -16.30
N MET A 273 18.48 6.12 -17.05
CA MET A 273 18.23 5.92 -18.47
C MET A 273 17.26 4.75 -18.62
N ARG A 274 16.22 4.95 -19.42
CA ARG A 274 15.19 3.95 -19.69
C ARG A 274 15.08 3.69 -21.18
N HIS A 275 15.05 2.42 -21.55
CA HIS A 275 14.79 1.97 -22.91
C HIS A 275 13.57 1.05 -22.91
N ARG A 276 12.56 1.41 -23.69
CA ARG A 276 11.30 0.67 -23.78
C ARG A 276 10.99 0.25 -25.21
N GLU A 277 10.75 -1.04 -25.37
CA GLU A 277 10.29 -1.63 -26.62
C GLU A 277 8.84 -2.09 -26.47
N TYR A 278 8.02 -1.79 -27.47
CA TYR A 278 6.64 -2.24 -27.52
C TYR A 278 6.47 -3.42 -28.49
N MET A 279 5.55 -4.32 -28.16
CA MET A 279 5.11 -5.40 -29.02
C MET A 279 4.09 -4.87 -30.05
N SER A 280 4.05 -5.50 -31.23
CA SER A 280 2.98 -5.23 -32.18
C SER A 280 1.65 -5.77 -31.64
N PRO A 281 0.55 -4.99 -31.69
CA PRO A 281 -0.76 -5.47 -31.26
C PRO A 281 -1.29 -6.55 -32.22
N SER A 282 -1.95 -7.58 -31.69
CA SER A 282 -2.56 -8.64 -32.51
C SER A 282 -3.74 -8.14 -33.36
N SER A 283 -4.29 -6.95 -33.06
CA SER A 283 -5.36 -6.33 -33.84
C SER A 283 -4.91 -5.79 -35.20
N GLY A 284 -3.60 -5.78 -35.49
CA GLY A 284 -3.04 -5.16 -36.69
C GLY A 284 -2.94 -3.63 -36.62
N ALA A 285 -3.29 -3.02 -35.48
CA ALA A 285 -3.08 -1.59 -35.27
C ALA A 285 -1.60 -1.20 -35.34
N ALA A 286 -1.32 0.07 -35.61
CA ALA A 286 0.05 0.57 -35.66
C ALA A 286 0.78 0.30 -34.33
N LYS A 287 1.98 -0.28 -34.42
CA LYS A 287 2.83 -0.54 -33.26
C LYS A 287 3.27 0.80 -32.65
N THR A 288 3.19 0.93 -31.32
CA THR A 288 3.77 2.05 -30.58
C THR A 288 5.30 2.10 -30.81
N PRO A 289 5.87 3.26 -31.18
CA PRO A 289 7.32 3.38 -31.35
C PRO A 289 8.09 3.03 -30.08
N ASN A 290 9.27 2.43 -30.25
CA ASN A 290 10.20 2.24 -29.15
C ASN A 290 10.63 3.62 -28.59
N ASP A 291 10.89 3.68 -27.29
CA ASP A 291 11.25 4.90 -26.58
C ASP A 291 12.59 4.76 -25.86
N THR A 292 13.37 5.84 -25.82
CA THR A 292 14.55 5.95 -24.95
C THR A 292 14.50 7.31 -24.27
N SER A 293 14.42 7.30 -22.94
CA SER A 293 14.16 8.47 -22.14
C SER A 293 15.06 8.54 -20.92
N ALA A 294 15.40 9.76 -20.51
CA ALA A 294 15.94 10.02 -19.18
C ALA A 294 14.76 10.23 -18.23
N VAL A 295 14.82 9.59 -17.07
CA VAL A 295 13.79 9.68 -16.04
C VAL A 295 14.40 10.04 -14.69
N ILE A 296 13.63 10.71 -13.86
CA ILE A 296 13.91 10.94 -12.44
C ILE A 296 12.94 10.11 -11.64
N ASN A 297 13.48 9.30 -10.73
CA ASN A 297 12.73 8.50 -9.79
C ASN A 297 12.76 9.17 -8.42
N VAL A 298 11.60 9.31 -7.78
CA VAL A 298 11.49 9.66 -6.37
C VAL A 298 10.96 8.44 -5.63
N PHE A 299 11.66 7.97 -4.61
CA PHE A 299 11.30 6.75 -3.90
C PHE A 299 11.13 6.95 -2.39
N GLN A 300 10.35 6.07 -1.79
CA GLN A 300 10.21 5.92 -0.34
C GLN A 300 10.10 4.44 0.01
N ASP A 301 10.91 3.98 0.95
CA ASP A 301 10.85 2.62 1.51
C ASP A 301 10.49 2.67 3.00
N VAL A 302 9.50 1.91 3.42
CA VAL A 302 9.13 1.70 4.82
C VAL A 302 9.26 0.22 5.17
N SER A 303 9.89 -0.06 6.30
CA SER A 303 9.95 -1.40 6.88
C SER A 303 9.60 -1.29 8.35
N TRP A 304 8.53 -1.97 8.76
CA TRP A 304 8.01 -1.96 10.10
C TRP A 304 7.83 -3.38 10.64
N THR A 305 8.65 -3.76 11.61
CA THR A 305 8.44 -4.95 12.44
C THR A 305 7.44 -4.61 13.54
N ILE A 306 6.19 -4.99 13.35
CA ILE A 306 5.09 -4.74 14.30
C ILE A 306 5.34 -5.55 15.58
N ASN A 307 5.67 -6.84 15.42
CA ASN A 307 6.08 -7.73 16.50
C ASN A 307 6.91 -8.89 15.93
N ARG A 308 7.18 -9.93 16.75
CA ARG A 308 7.99 -11.09 16.31
C ARG A 308 7.37 -11.88 15.16
N ARG A 309 6.04 -11.82 15.00
CA ARG A 309 5.26 -12.59 14.03
C ARG A 309 4.88 -11.78 12.80
N PHE A 310 4.67 -10.47 12.93
CA PHE A 310 4.18 -9.62 11.85
C PHE A 310 5.15 -8.51 11.48
N SER A 311 5.36 -8.34 10.17
CA SER A 311 6.10 -7.23 9.58
C SER A 311 5.36 -6.63 8.41
N LEU A 312 5.41 -5.31 8.27
CA LEU A 312 4.90 -4.56 7.14
C LEU A 312 6.08 -3.99 6.35
N THR A 313 6.05 -4.14 5.02
CA THR A 313 6.93 -3.44 4.09
C THR A 313 6.11 -2.57 3.18
N GLN A 314 6.59 -1.38 2.84
CA GLN A 314 5.98 -0.55 1.82
C GLN A 314 7.06 0.09 0.95
N ASP A 315 6.86 0.08 -0.36
CA ASP A 315 7.74 0.68 -1.35
C ASP A 315 6.88 1.60 -2.23
N PHE A 316 7.27 2.87 -2.34
CA PHE A 316 6.67 3.83 -3.27
C PHE A 316 7.75 4.34 -4.23
N ILE A 317 7.40 4.46 -5.51
CA ILE A 317 8.24 5.11 -6.52
C ILE A 317 7.38 5.93 -7.46
N ALA A 318 7.80 7.16 -7.72
CA ALA A 318 7.29 8.04 -8.77
C ALA A 318 8.37 8.17 -9.85
N VAL A 319 8.06 7.74 -11.07
CA VAL A 319 8.92 7.85 -12.26
C VAL A 319 8.44 9.03 -13.07
N LEU A 320 9.32 10.00 -13.30
CA LEU A 320 9.04 11.24 -14.01
C LEU A 320 9.98 11.33 -15.22
N ASN A 321 9.44 11.31 -16.44
CA ASN A 321 10.23 11.54 -17.63
C ASN A 321 10.66 13.01 -17.72
N THR A 322 11.94 13.25 -17.99
CA THR A 322 12.49 14.62 -18.04
C THR A 322 12.12 15.37 -19.31
N SER A 323 11.76 14.65 -20.37
CA SER A 323 11.48 15.20 -21.70
C SER A 323 9.99 15.21 -22.03
N ASP A 324 9.20 14.32 -21.42
CA ASP A 324 7.75 14.25 -21.62
C ASP A 324 7.00 14.30 -20.27
N THR A 325 6.40 15.45 -19.96
CA THR A 325 5.63 15.63 -18.73
C THR A 325 4.34 14.79 -18.66
N ASN A 326 3.89 14.21 -19.77
CA ASN A 326 2.78 13.26 -19.80
C ASN A 326 3.19 11.83 -19.47
N ASP A 327 4.49 11.55 -19.44
CA ASP A 327 5.03 10.25 -19.04
C ASP A 327 5.40 10.23 -17.56
N GLN A 328 4.38 9.91 -16.77
CA GLN A 328 4.47 9.79 -15.32
C GLN A 328 3.90 8.44 -14.88
N LYS A 329 4.63 7.78 -13.98
CA LYS A 329 4.22 6.51 -13.41
C LYS A 329 4.41 6.51 -11.90
N TYR A 330 3.40 6.06 -11.15
CA TYR A 330 3.44 5.91 -9.70
C TYR A 330 3.19 4.47 -9.33
N ASN A 331 4.10 3.86 -8.58
CA ASN A 331 3.94 2.50 -8.08
C ASN A 331 3.99 2.50 -6.56
N PHE A 332 2.93 2.02 -5.93
CA PHE A 332 2.84 1.80 -4.50
C PHE A 332 2.68 0.30 -4.25
N ASN A 333 3.53 -0.26 -3.40
CA ASN A 333 3.45 -1.64 -2.97
C ASN A 333 3.47 -1.68 -1.46
N ALA A 334 2.57 -2.44 -0.84
CA ALA A 334 2.57 -2.71 0.59
C ALA A 334 2.40 -4.22 0.83
N GLY A 335 3.19 -4.79 1.74
CA GLY A 335 3.17 -6.21 2.07
C GLY A 335 3.10 -6.42 3.57
N LEU A 336 2.08 -7.14 4.05
CA LEU A 336 1.99 -7.62 5.42
C LEU A 336 2.40 -9.10 5.45
N THR A 337 3.53 -9.38 6.09
CA THR A 337 4.05 -10.74 6.25
C THR A 337 3.79 -11.22 7.67
N GLY A 338 3.14 -12.38 7.79
CA GLY A 338 2.94 -13.12 9.03
C GLY A 338 3.77 -14.40 9.04
N LYS A 339 4.63 -14.58 10.04
CA LYS A 339 5.36 -15.83 10.24
C LYS A 339 4.44 -16.94 10.70
N ILE A 340 4.56 -18.11 10.06
CA ILE A 340 3.99 -19.37 10.54
C ILE A 340 5.06 -20.10 11.33
N THR A 341 6.23 -20.28 10.72
CA THR A 341 7.44 -20.86 11.34
C THR A 341 8.63 -19.94 11.08
N ASN A 342 9.84 -20.41 11.41
CA ASN A 342 11.07 -19.72 11.03
C ASN A 342 11.32 -19.75 9.51
N THR A 343 10.79 -20.74 8.81
CA THR A 343 11.05 -20.99 7.38
C THR A 343 9.84 -20.60 6.52
N PHE A 344 8.62 -20.75 7.05
CA PHE A 344 7.38 -20.48 6.33
C PHE A 344 6.69 -19.21 6.82
N ASN A 345 6.17 -18.41 5.88
CA ASN A 345 5.37 -17.22 6.15
C ASN A 345 4.19 -17.12 5.18
N ILE A 346 3.17 -16.35 5.56
CA ILE A 346 2.13 -15.88 4.64
C ILE A 346 2.36 -14.40 4.41
N THR A 347 2.24 -13.95 3.16
CA THR A 347 2.32 -12.53 2.82
C THR A 347 1.08 -12.09 2.05
N THR A 348 0.41 -11.06 2.54
CA THR A 348 -0.64 -10.35 1.78
C THR A 348 -0.04 -9.06 1.24
N ARG A 349 -0.12 -8.86 -0.08
CA ARG A 349 0.45 -7.72 -0.78
C ARG A 349 -0.63 -6.94 -1.52
N VAL A 350 -0.60 -5.62 -1.38
CA VAL A 350 -1.36 -4.67 -2.18
C VAL A 350 -0.38 -3.98 -3.13
N GLU A 351 -0.69 -4.01 -4.42
CA GLU A 351 0.07 -3.35 -5.48
C GLU A 351 -0.87 -2.36 -6.17
N LEU A 352 -0.50 -1.09 -6.22
CA LEU A 352 -1.20 -0.03 -6.93
C LEU A 352 -0.22 0.58 -7.93
N GLU A 353 -0.64 0.68 -9.18
CA GLU A 353 0.12 1.33 -10.25
C GLU A 353 -0.78 2.35 -10.94
N TYR A 354 -0.21 3.53 -11.19
CA TYR A 354 -0.77 4.53 -12.08
C TYR A 354 0.23 4.80 -13.19
N ASN A 355 -0.20 4.79 -14.45
CA ASN A 355 0.64 5.12 -15.60
C ASN A 355 -0.12 6.04 -16.56
N LYS A 356 0.30 7.31 -16.64
CA LYS A 356 -0.40 8.35 -17.41
C LYS A 356 -0.32 8.13 -18.94
N LEU A 357 0.69 7.40 -19.43
CA LEU A 357 0.83 7.09 -20.85
C LEU A 357 -0.22 6.12 -21.39
N LEU A 358 -0.84 5.33 -20.51
CA LEU A 358 -1.85 4.37 -20.93
C LEU A 358 -3.19 5.07 -21.21
N ALA A 359 -4.03 4.40 -22.01
CA ALA A 359 -5.43 4.77 -22.21
C ALA A 359 -6.15 4.90 -20.86
N SER A 360 -7.13 5.79 -20.75
CA SER A 360 -7.73 6.22 -19.48
C SER A 360 -8.21 5.08 -18.59
N ASP A 361 -8.75 4.02 -19.18
CA ASP A 361 -9.24 2.79 -18.56
C ASP A 361 -8.12 1.86 -18.07
N LEU A 362 -6.92 1.98 -18.65
CA LEU A 362 -5.73 1.19 -18.32
C LEU A 362 -4.73 1.94 -17.44
N ARG A 363 -4.97 3.23 -17.14
CA ARG A 363 -4.04 4.04 -16.33
C ARG A 363 -3.88 3.49 -14.94
N TYR A 364 -4.92 2.91 -14.36
CA TYR A 364 -4.93 2.42 -12.99
C TYR A 364 -4.87 0.90 -12.98
N PHE A 365 -4.01 0.38 -12.13
CA PHE A 365 -3.90 -1.04 -11.88
C PHE A 365 -3.84 -1.29 -10.38
N GLN A 366 -4.64 -2.25 -9.90
CA GLN A 366 -4.65 -2.67 -8.52
C GLN A 366 -4.62 -4.19 -8.45
N ARG A 367 -3.81 -4.72 -7.53
CA ARG A 367 -3.76 -6.14 -7.22
C ARG A 367 -3.65 -6.36 -5.72
N ILE A 368 -4.38 -7.35 -5.23
CA ILE A 368 -4.21 -7.90 -3.87
C ILE A 368 -3.84 -9.36 -4.03
N THR A 369 -2.68 -9.76 -3.52
CA THR A 369 -2.20 -11.15 -3.61
C THR A 369 -1.92 -11.67 -2.21
N THR A 370 -2.34 -12.89 -1.91
CA THR A 370 -1.87 -13.62 -0.73
C THR A 370 -1.00 -14.79 -1.18
N THR A 371 0.19 -14.92 -0.59
CA THR A 371 1.19 -15.93 -0.97
C THR A 371 1.65 -16.73 0.25
N LEU A 372 2.07 -17.98 0.01
CA LEU A 372 2.87 -18.76 0.93
C LEU A 372 4.34 -18.57 0.57
N GLY A 373 5.15 -18.15 1.54
CA GLY A 373 6.57 -17.90 1.41
C GLY A 373 7.42 -18.95 2.11
N TYR A 374 8.53 -19.33 1.49
CA TYR A 374 9.59 -20.17 2.02
C TYR A 374 10.92 -19.38 2.06
N ILE A 375 11.60 -19.40 3.20
CA ILE A 375 12.87 -18.70 3.44
C ILE A 375 13.98 -19.74 3.66
N PHE A 376 15.13 -19.59 3.01
CA PHE A 376 16.28 -20.49 3.15
C PHE A 376 17.64 -19.82 2.99
#